data_AF-A0A4R7KUQ1-F1
#
_entry.id   AF-A0A4R7KUQ1-F1
#
_cell.length_a   1.000
_cell.length_b   1.000
_cell.length_c   1.000
_cell.angle_alpha   90.00
_cell.angle_beta   90.00
_cell.angle_gamma   90.00
#
_symmetry.space_group_name_H-M   'P 1'
#
loop_
_entity.id
_entity.type
_entity.pdbx_description
1 polymer ?
#
loop_
_entity_poly.entity_id
_entity_poly.type
_entity_poly.pdbx_seq_one_letter_code
_entity_poly.pdbx_strand_id
1 'polypeptide(L)'
;MLIKKVFLIFFFCLLVLSGCFFSKSSLTTLGDYYGVSKDKKWETNFKVFQHNEDIILKGEVICIDDKLIKKFSNDELKKNQITLVKENGIGFGGNFLYDDNKFTNKFTIINFVKNDGSTYEKMTIAIGDYKVELKINKVK
;
A
#
# COMPACT_ATOMS: atom_id res chain seq x y z
N MET A 1 -7.59 45.52 47.83
CA MET A 1 -7.82 45.43 46.37
C MET A 1 -6.63 44.73 45.69
N LEU A 2 -6.28 43.51 46.12
CA LEU A 2 -5.06 42.79 45.66
C LEU A 2 -5.36 41.38 45.12
N ILE A 3 -6.62 40.94 45.16
CA ILE A 3 -7.03 39.55 44.86
C ILE A 3 -7.38 39.36 43.37
N LYS A 4 -7.59 40.44 42.61
CA LYS A 4 -7.99 40.35 41.20
C LYS A 4 -6.85 40.12 40.20
N LYS A 5 -5.58 40.36 40.58
CA LYS A 5 -4.44 40.21 39.65
C LYS A 5 -3.82 38.80 39.61
N VAL A 6 -4.00 38.00 40.66
CA VAL A 6 -3.41 36.65 40.74
C VAL A 6 -4.25 35.62 39.97
N PHE A 7 -5.56 35.84 39.84
CA PHE A 7 -6.46 34.91 39.16
C PHE A 7 -6.31 34.92 37.63
N LEU A 8 -5.85 36.04 37.05
CA LEU A 8 -5.73 36.18 35.59
C LEU A 8 -4.48 35.49 35.03
N ILE A 9 -3.45 35.29 35.84
CA ILE A 9 -2.20 34.62 35.43
C ILE A 9 -2.36 33.09 35.46
N PHE A 10 -3.15 32.57 36.40
CA PHE A 10 -3.41 31.12 36.49
C PHE A 10 -4.30 30.60 35.35
N PHE A 11 -5.19 31.44 34.81
CA PHE A 11 -6.05 31.04 33.69
C PHE A 11 -5.29 31.00 32.34
N PHE A 12 -4.19 31.73 32.22
CA PHE A 12 -3.37 31.73 31.00
C PHE A 12 -2.36 30.57 30.95
N CYS A 13 -1.94 30.00 32.10
CA CYS A 13 -1.09 28.81 32.10
C CYS A 13 -1.84 27.52 31.76
N LEU A 14 -3.16 27.46 32.01
CA LEU A 14 -3.98 26.28 31.68
C LEU A 14 -4.30 26.15 30.18
N LEU A 15 -4.19 27.23 29.41
CA LEU A 15 -4.37 27.20 27.95
C LEU A 15 -3.11 26.76 27.18
N VAL A 16 -1.94 26.69 27.84
CA VAL A 16 -0.69 26.23 27.21
C VAL A 16 -0.51 24.71 27.34
N LEU A 17 -1.24 24.05 28.24
CA LEU A 17 -1.18 22.60 28.44
C LEU A 17 -2.23 21.81 27.64
N SER A 18 -3.23 22.49 27.07
CA SER A 18 -4.16 21.92 26.10
C SER A 18 -3.70 22.16 24.66
N GLY A 19 -2.40 22.42 24.45
CA GLY A 19 -1.76 22.35 23.15
C GLY A 19 -1.97 20.95 22.60
N CYS A 20 -3.05 20.80 21.85
CA CYS A 20 -3.51 19.60 21.23
C CYS A 20 -2.33 18.74 20.79
N PHE A 21 -2.17 17.55 21.39
CA PHE A 21 -1.55 16.42 20.73
C PHE A 21 -2.45 16.05 19.53
N PHE A 22 -2.52 16.92 18.52
CA PHE A 22 -2.76 16.46 17.18
C PHE A 22 -1.53 15.62 16.87
N SER A 23 -1.64 14.29 17.02
CA SER A 23 -0.72 13.39 16.37
C SER A 23 -0.78 13.78 14.89
N LYS A 24 0.21 14.55 14.41
CA LYS A 24 0.36 14.80 12.98
C LYS A 24 0.42 13.42 12.36
N SER A 25 -0.61 13.03 11.60
CA SER A 25 -0.55 11.79 10.85
C SER A 25 0.56 11.96 9.82
N SER A 26 1.76 11.50 10.14
CA SER A 26 2.90 11.60 9.24
C SER A 26 2.81 10.45 8.26
N LEU A 27 2.50 10.77 7.00
CA LEU A 27 2.68 9.83 5.90
C LEU A 27 4.13 9.92 5.42
N THR A 28 4.91 8.88 5.67
CA THR A 28 6.32 8.82 5.29
C THR A 28 6.52 7.77 4.21
N THR A 29 7.15 8.12 3.09
CA THR A 29 7.47 7.14 2.06
C THR A 29 8.62 6.25 2.52
N LEU A 30 8.42 4.93 2.54
CA LEU A 30 9.43 3.93 2.90
C LEU A 30 10.20 3.41 1.69
N GLY A 31 9.56 3.38 0.52
CA GLY A 31 10.24 3.02 -0.71
C GLY A 31 9.35 2.85 -1.91
N ASP A 32 9.99 2.93 -3.07
CA ASP A 32 9.41 2.59 -4.37
C ASP A 32 9.89 1.20 -4.78
N TYR A 33 8.98 0.37 -5.29
CA TYR A 33 9.24 -1.01 -5.66
C TYR A 33 8.80 -1.25 -7.11
N TYR A 34 9.62 -2.00 -7.82
CA TYR A 34 9.33 -2.50 -9.16
C TYR A 34 9.48 -4.01 -9.18
N GLY A 35 8.64 -4.67 -9.98
CA GLY A 35 8.80 -6.08 -10.22
C GLY A 35 8.36 -6.52 -11.60
N VAL A 36 8.95 -7.62 -12.04
CA VAL A 36 8.67 -8.24 -13.32
C VAL A 36 8.65 -9.75 -13.19
N SER A 37 7.75 -10.37 -13.94
CA SER A 37 7.62 -11.82 -14.06
C SER A 37 8.72 -12.41 -14.93
N LYS A 38 9.06 -13.68 -14.71
CA LYS A 38 10.10 -14.37 -15.49
C LYS A 38 9.77 -14.43 -16.98
N ASP A 39 8.49 -14.59 -17.32
CA ASP A 39 7.99 -14.61 -18.70
C ASP A 39 7.79 -13.21 -19.29
N LYS A 40 8.05 -12.15 -18.50
CA LYS A 40 7.92 -10.74 -18.89
C LYS A 40 6.51 -10.37 -19.36
N LYS A 41 5.48 -11.07 -18.88
CA LYS A 41 4.08 -10.79 -19.23
C LYS A 41 3.38 -9.92 -18.19
N TRP A 42 3.97 -9.81 -17.01
CA TRP A 42 3.48 -9.04 -15.89
C TRP A 42 4.56 -8.16 -15.30
N GLU A 43 4.15 -6.94 -14.99
CA GLU A 43 4.95 -5.92 -14.32
C GLU A 43 4.16 -5.29 -13.18
N THR A 44 4.86 -4.78 -12.16
CA THR A 44 4.24 -4.02 -11.07
C THR A 44 5.12 -2.85 -10.67
N ASN A 45 4.47 -1.75 -10.31
CA ASN A 45 5.08 -0.59 -9.67
C ASN A 45 4.24 -0.22 -8.46
N PHE A 46 4.83 -0.20 -7.28
CA PHE A 46 4.12 0.22 -6.07
C PHE A 46 5.00 0.99 -5.11
N LYS A 47 4.37 1.84 -4.32
CA LYS A 47 4.97 2.64 -3.28
C LYS A 47 4.49 2.16 -1.93
N VAL A 48 5.42 2.10 -0.99
CA VAL A 48 5.17 1.74 0.41
C VAL A 48 5.26 3.01 1.23
N PHE A 49 4.20 3.32 1.96
CA PHE A 49 4.13 4.45 2.88
C PHE A 49 3.92 3.93 4.28
N GLN A 50 4.54 4.56 5.27
CA GLN A 50 4.18 4.44 6.66
C GLN A 50 3.17 5.52 7.02
N HIS A 51 2.06 5.12 7.64
CA HIS A 51 1.07 6.01 8.22
C HIS A 51 0.83 5.55 9.66
N ASN A 52 1.41 6.26 10.63
CA ASN A 52 1.46 5.84 12.03
C ASN A 52 2.15 4.47 12.18
N GLU A 53 1.46 3.47 12.74
CA GLU A 53 1.94 2.08 12.90
C GLU A 53 1.62 1.19 11.69
N ASP A 54 0.88 1.71 10.71
CA ASP A 54 0.46 0.98 9.53
C ASP A 54 1.33 1.31 8.32
N ILE A 55 1.33 0.38 7.37
CA ILE A 55 1.89 0.49 6.04
C ILE A 55 0.77 0.54 5.03
N ILE A 56 0.83 1.53 4.15
CA ILE A 56 -0.04 1.66 3.00
C ILE A 56 0.76 1.28 1.77
N LEU A 57 0.22 0.36 0.97
CA LEU A 57 0.75 0.07 -0.35
C LEU A 57 -0.15 0.69 -1.40
N LYS A 58 0.42 1.48 -2.30
CA LYS A 58 -0.29 2.01 -3.47
C LYS A 58 0.49 1.75 -4.74
N GLY A 59 -0.16 1.20 -5.74
CA GLY A 59 0.52 0.92 -6.99
C GLY A 59 -0.38 0.27 -8.01
N GLU A 60 0.27 -0.37 -8.97
CA GLU A 60 -0.39 -1.06 -10.05
C GLU A 60 0.32 -2.34 -10.45
N VAL A 61 -0.49 -3.26 -10.97
CA VAL A 61 -0.05 -4.45 -11.70
C VAL A 61 -0.52 -4.30 -13.14
N ILE A 62 0.32 -4.66 -14.10
CA ILE A 62 0.03 -4.55 -15.53
C ILE A 62 0.31 -5.89 -16.20
N CYS A 63 -0.66 -6.41 -16.96
CA CYS A 63 -0.49 -7.55 -17.85
C CYS A 63 -0.07 -7.07 -19.25
N ILE A 64 1.22 -7.06 -19.55
CA ILE A 64 1.81 -6.60 -20.82
C ILE A 64 1.32 -7.44 -22.01
N ASP A 65 1.00 -8.72 -21.78
CA ASP A 65 0.48 -9.61 -22.82
C ASP A 65 -1.05 -9.50 -22.93
N ASP A 66 -1.53 -8.64 -23.83
CA ASP A 66 -2.97 -8.47 -24.11
C ASP A 66 -3.67 -9.76 -24.56
N LYS A 67 -2.95 -10.72 -25.14
CA LYS A 67 -3.54 -12.00 -25.53
C LYS A 67 -3.76 -12.89 -24.31
N LEU A 68 -2.94 -12.75 -23.28
CA LEU A 68 -3.11 -13.45 -22.02
C LEU A 68 -4.33 -12.91 -21.27
N ILE A 69 -4.45 -11.58 -21.13
CA ILE A 69 -5.55 -10.99 -20.36
C ILE A 69 -6.93 -11.34 -20.91
N LYS A 70 -7.05 -11.45 -22.24
CA LYS A 70 -8.28 -11.82 -22.95
C LYS A 70 -8.70 -13.28 -22.77
N LYS A 71 -7.85 -14.12 -22.17
CA LYS A 71 -8.20 -15.52 -21.86
C LYS A 71 -9.00 -15.64 -20.56
N PHE A 72 -8.92 -14.64 -19.69
CA PHE A 72 -9.65 -14.65 -18.43
C PHE A 72 -11.04 -14.05 -18.61
N SER A 73 -12.02 -14.65 -17.94
CA SER A 73 -13.33 -14.06 -17.79
C SER A 73 -13.29 -12.83 -16.87
N ASN A 74 -14.22 -11.90 -17.03
CA ASN A 74 -14.33 -10.74 -16.13
C ASN A 74 -14.50 -11.17 -14.66
N ASP A 75 -15.19 -12.29 -14.41
CA ASP A 75 -15.37 -12.82 -13.06
C ASP A 75 -14.06 -13.31 -12.45
N GLU A 76 -13.20 -13.96 -13.24
CA GLU A 76 -11.84 -14.34 -12.80
C GLU A 76 -10.98 -13.12 -12.54
N LEU A 77 -11.04 -12.10 -13.42
CA LEU A 77 -10.31 -10.84 -13.25
C LEU A 77 -10.74 -10.10 -11.98
N LYS A 78 -12.02 -10.15 -11.61
CA LYS A 78 -12.55 -9.57 -10.37
C LYS A 78 -12.21 -10.38 -9.12
N LYS A 79 -12.02 -11.69 -9.25
CA LYS A 79 -11.65 -12.63 -8.15
C LYS A 79 -10.15 -12.90 -8.08
N ASN A 80 -9.35 -12.00 -8.66
CA ASN A 80 -7.89 -12.09 -8.60
C ASN A 80 -7.38 -12.10 -7.15
N GLN A 81 -6.16 -12.61 -6.96
CA GLN A 81 -5.44 -12.55 -5.70
C GLN A 81 -3.99 -12.13 -5.94
N ILE A 82 -3.48 -11.27 -5.07
CA ILE A 82 -2.05 -10.98 -4.90
C ILE A 82 -1.60 -11.56 -3.58
N THR A 83 -0.40 -12.13 -3.58
CA THR A 83 0.38 -12.35 -2.37
C THR A 83 1.71 -11.63 -2.50
N LEU A 84 2.03 -10.76 -1.55
CA LEU A 84 3.35 -10.15 -1.42
C LEU A 84 4.13 -10.91 -0.34
N VAL A 85 5.37 -11.28 -0.66
CA VAL A 85 6.26 -12.06 0.21
C VAL A 85 7.42 -11.17 0.63
N LYS A 86 7.72 -11.22 1.93
CA LYS A 86 8.81 -10.48 2.56
C LYS A 86 10.06 -11.35 2.64
N GLU A 87 11.22 -10.73 2.83
CA GLU A 87 12.50 -11.44 3.06
C GLU A 87 12.40 -12.48 4.18
N ASN A 88 11.68 -12.15 5.26
CA ASN A 88 11.60 -12.98 6.47
C ASN A 88 10.30 -13.79 6.61
N GLY A 89 9.52 -13.95 5.53
CA GLY A 89 8.31 -14.78 5.55
C GLY A 89 7.16 -14.26 4.68
N ILE A 90 5.94 -14.72 4.98
CA ILE A 90 4.75 -14.33 4.21
C ILE A 90 4.41 -12.87 4.57
N GLY A 91 4.36 -12.01 3.54
CA GLY A 91 4.12 -10.59 3.71
C GLY A 91 2.66 -10.27 3.95
N PHE A 92 1.83 -10.45 2.91
CA PHE A 92 0.36 -10.32 2.99
C PHE A 92 -0.31 -10.79 1.70
N GLY A 93 -1.62 -11.04 1.77
CA GLY A 93 -2.50 -11.30 0.63
C GLY A 93 -3.53 -10.19 0.43
N GLY A 94 -4.02 -9.99 -0.79
CA GLY A 94 -5.08 -9.04 -1.11
C GLY A 94 -5.57 -9.21 -2.54
N ASN A 95 -6.39 -8.29 -3.01
CA ASN A 95 -6.87 -8.25 -4.39
C ASN A 95 -6.51 -6.90 -4.99
N PHE A 96 -6.36 -6.85 -6.31
CA PHE A 96 -6.34 -5.59 -7.03
C PHE A 96 -7.73 -5.24 -7.56
N LEU A 97 -8.00 -3.95 -7.66
CA LEU A 97 -9.21 -3.43 -8.28
C LEU A 97 -9.03 -3.52 -9.80
N TYR A 98 -9.85 -4.36 -10.43
CA TYR A 98 -10.01 -4.41 -11.88
C TYR A 98 -11.05 -3.37 -12.30
N ASP A 99 -10.64 -2.44 -13.16
CA ASP A 99 -11.56 -1.51 -13.81
C ASP A 99 -12.12 -2.18 -15.07
N ASP A 100 -13.45 -2.33 -15.14
CA ASP A 100 -14.16 -2.89 -16.30
C ASP A 100 -14.07 -2.00 -17.56
N ASN A 101 -13.40 -0.84 -17.47
CA ASN A 101 -13.04 -0.04 -18.63
C ASN A 101 -12.16 -0.85 -19.59
N LYS A 102 -12.75 -1.21 -20.74
CA LYS A 102 -12.32 -2.18 -21.78
C LYS A 102 -10.88 -2.08 -22.32
N PHE A 103 -10.08 -1.12 -21.87
CA PHE A 103 -8.78 -0.79 -22.45
C PHE A 103 -7.61 -0.85 -21.47
N THR A 104 -7.82 -1.21 -20.20
CA THR A 104 -6.71 -1.25 -19.24
C THR A 104 -6.46 -2.67 -18.74
N ASN A 105 -5.35 -3.25 -19.19
CA ASN A 105 -4.67 -4.41 -18.60
C ASN A 105 -4.01 -4.09 -17.24
N LYS A 106 -4.51 -3.05 -16.58
CA LYS A 106 -3.92 -2.41 -15.41
C LYS A 106 -4.86 -2.58 -14.23
N PHE A 107 -4.28 -2.93 -13.10
CA PHE A 107 -5.00 -3.22 -11.89
C PHE A 107 -4.42 -2.42 -10.74
N THR A 108 -5.27 -1.83 -9.91
CA THR A 108 -4.81 -0.95 -8.82
C THR A 108 -4.61 -1.74 -7.53
N ILE A 109 -3.46 -1.53 -6.89
CA ILE A 109 -3.16 -2.03 -5.54
C ILE A 109 -3.45 -0.90 -4.56
N ILE A 110 -4.36 -1.13 -3.62
CA ILE A 110 -4.53 -0.29 -2.42
C ILE A 110 -4.69 -1.25 -1.24
N ASN A 111 -3.75 -1.23 -0.30
CA ASN A 111 -3.84 -2.09 0.88
C ASN A 111 -3.22 -1.44 2.12
N PHE A 112 -3.65 -1.91 3.29
CA PHE A 112 -3.18 -1.49 4.62
C PHE A 112 -2.68 -2.73 5.36
N VAL A 113 -1.44 -2.69 5.87
CA VAL A 113 -0.84 -3.78 6.64
C VAL A 113 -0.06 -3.23 7.82
N LYS A 114 0.11 -4.00 8.90
CA LYS A 114 0.92 -3.57 10.04
C LYS A 114 2.40 -3.41 9.66
N ASN A 115 3.04 -2.35 10.14
CA ASN A 115 4.48 -2.16 9.94
C ASN A 115 5.30 -3.12 10.80
N ASP A 116 6.16 -3.90 10.16
CA ASP A 116 7.14 -4.79 10.79
C ASP A 116 8.58 -4.55 10.29
N GLY A 117 8.81 -3.45 9.56
CA GLY A 117 10.13 -3.04 9.09
C GLY A 117 10.71 -3.88 7.94
N SER A 118 9.98 -4.85 7.40
CA SER A 118 10.48 -5.77 6.38
C SER A 118 10.36 -5.23 4.94
N THR A 119 11.28 -5.66 4.08
CA THR A 119 11.28 -5.44 2.63
C THR A 119 10.58 -6.57 1.87
N TYR A 120 10.11 -6.28 0.66
CA TYR A 120 9.40 -7.23 -0.21
C TYR A 120 10.32 -7.74 -1.32
N GLU A 121 10.34 -9.06 -1.53
CA GLU A 121 11.18 -9.70 -2.56
C GLU A 121 10.39 -10.31 -3.71
N LYS A 122 9.13 -10.69 -3.45
CA LYS A 122 8.30 -11.41 -4.43
C LYS A 122 6.85 -11.00 -4.36
N MET A 123 6.19 -11.05 -5.50
CA MET A 123 4.75 -10.94 -5.62
C MET A 123 4.22 -12.11 -6.44
N THR A 124 3.18 -12.77 -5.95
CA THR A 124 2.43 -13.77 -6.72
C THR A 124 1.10 -13.18 -7.14
N ILE A 125 0.76 -13.32 -8.41
CA ILE A 125 -0.57 -13.00 -8.94
C ILE A 125 -1.27 -14.32 -9.26
N ALA A 126 -2.52 -14.45 -8.85
CA ALA A 126 -3.39 -15.56 -9.19
C ALA A 126 -4.72 -15.06 -9.79
N ILE A 127 -5.11 -15.64 -10.94
CA ILE A 127 -6.34 -15.33 -11.67
C ILE A 127 -6.90 -16.66 -12.18
N GLY A 128 -8.00 -17.14 -11.60
CA GLY A 128 -8.47 -18.51 -11.85
C GLY A 128 -7.38 -19.54 -11.51
N ASP A 129 -7.06 -20.42 -12.46
CA ASP A 129 -5.98 -21.41 -12.34
C ASP A 129 -4.60 -20.86 -12.73
N TYR A 130 -4.54 -19.66 -13.30
CA TYR A 130 -3.27 -19.03 -13.69
C TYR A 130 -2.57 -18.43 -12.48
N LYS A 131 -1.28 -18.74 -12.31
CA LYS A 131 -0.41 -18.18 -11.27
C LYS A 131 0.92 -17.75 -11.86
N VAL A 132 1.40 -16.58 -11.45
CA VAL A 132 2.70 -16.05 -11.87
C VAL A 132 3.40 -15.37 -10.70
N GLU A 133 4.72 -15.57 -10.62
CA GLU A 133 5.59 -14.91 -9.65
C GLU A 133 6.36 -13.77 -10.35
N LEU A 134 6.39 -12.62 -9.68
CA LEU A 134 7.18 -11.45 -10.02
C LEU A 134 8.31 -11.32 -9.00
N LYS A 135 9.53 -11.13 -9.50
CA LYS A 135 10.65 -10.74 -8.66
C LYS A 135 10.54 -9.23 -8.38
N ILE A 136 10.47 -8.86 -7.11
CA ILE A 136 10.35 -7.48 -6.65
C ILE A 136 11.71 -6.96 -6.20
N ASN A 137 12.00 -5.70 -6.52
CA ASN A 137 13.18 -5.00 -6.04
C ASN A 137 12.78 -3.61 -5.56
N LYS A 138 13.36 -3.16 -4.46
CA LYS A 138 13.30 -1.76 -4.04
C LYS A 138 14.16 -0.93 -4.99
N VAL A 139 13.61 0.16 -5.51
CA VAL A 139 14.25 1.04 -6.51
C VAL A 139 14.65 2.38 -5.91
N LYS A 140 13.89 2.89 -4.94
CA LYS A 140 14.16 4.17 -4.27
C LYS A 140 13.73 4.13 -2.81
#